data_AF-A0A660LW00-F1
#
_entry.id   AF-A0A660LW00-F1
#
_cell.length_a   1.000
_cell.length_b   1.000
_cell.length_c   1.000
_cell.angle_alpha   90.00
_cell.angle_beta   90.00
_cell.angle_gamma   90.00
#
_symmetry.space_group_name_H-M   'P 1'
#
loop_
_entity.id
_entity.type
_entity.pdbx_description
1 polymer ?
#
loop_
_entity_poly.entity_id
_entity_poly.type
_entity_poly.pdbx_seq_one_letter_code
_entity_poly.pdbx_strand_id
1 'polypeptide(L)'
;MTTCRRARTKDNGYQKLFIKKLLRYLPHHLLLATTHKVRLRYAEKLLGSTAQKRIVTTKILRRFSSSEIAEYQKLTRDTQFWHGTGRWQHGERGTIDVLKSFCDTGGLKPARDVYAVFGGSDQHIIHSISLCQSRMVARSYADMHGLGWKEKNRYGDALTWTAYYYSLFYARLFTVNGIKMLRRWKTWRSLSHDEHGDNTWGKKVNRQARDVWDIFCLGSDIPGNYPILIGVKELASQVELEKPMRYYEVRADRRIAITNISHIEVPYDKQEEVHAVLLAHNIALPVTSIELGECVSAKKSFTELLGWSP
;
A
#
# COMPACT_ATOMS: atom_id res chain seq x y z
N MET A 1 -27.62 0.42 33.57
CA MET A 1 -26.78 -0.19 32.51
C MET A 1 -27.52 -0.09 31.19
N THR A 2 -27.29 0.97 30.44
CA THR A 2 -27.94 1.22 29.14
C THR A 2 -27.13 0.51 28.07
N THR A 3 -27.61 -0.66 27.63
CA THR A 3 -27.14 -1.32 26.41
C THR A 3 -27.52 -0.46 25.22
N CYS A 4 -26.62 0.47 24.85
CA CYS A 4 -26.71 1.19 23.60
C CYS A 4 -26.45 0.18 22.47
N ARG A 5 -27.52 -0.48 22.03
CA ARG A 5 -27.57 -1.28 20.82
C ARG A 5 -27.38 -0.31 19.65
N ARG A 6 -26.12 0.09 19.39
CA ARG A 6 -25.76 1.00 18.30
C ARG A 6 -26.23 0.36 17.00
N ALA A 7 -27.24 0.96 16.38
CA ALA A 7 -27.76 0.53 15.10
C ALA A 7 -26.61 0.39 14.10
N ARG A 8 -26.47 -0.79 13.50
CA ARG A 8 -25.68 -1.02 12.29
C ARG A 8 -26.07 0.08 11.29
N THR A 9 -25.22 1.09 11.10
CA THR A 9 -25.51 2.11 10.09
C THR A 9 -25.47 1.44 8.72
N LYS A 10 -26.50 1.76 7.96
CA LYS A 10 -27.08 1.01 6.85
C LYS A 10 -26.25 1.04 5.55
N ASP A 11 -24.98 1.44 5.56
CA ASP A 11 -24.29 1.73 4.31
C ASP A 11 -22.85 1.20 4.23
N ASN A 12 -22.72 -0.04 3.76
CA ASN A 12 -21.46 -0.59 3.24
C ASN A 12 -21.08 0.07 1.90
N GLY A 13 -21.26 1.38 1.77
CA GLY A 13 -21.15 2.13 0.51
C GLY A 13 -19.76 2.03 -0.10
N TYR A 14 -18.71 2.16 0.71
CA TYR A 14 -17.32 2.07 0.23
C TYR A 14 -16.90 0.66 -0.13
N GLN A 15 -17.31 -0.36 0.63
CA GLN A 15 -17.11 -1.76 0.24
C GLN A 15 -17.82 -2.09 -1.07
N LYS A 16 -19.07 -1.67 -1.26
CA LYS A 16 -19.80 -1.82 -2.53
C LYS A 16 -19.08 -1.11 -3.68
N LEU A 17 -18.59 0.11 -3.43
CA LEU A 17 -17.83 0.89 -4.42
C LEU A 17 -16.52 0.21 -4.81
N PHE A 18 -15.78 -0.31 -3.82
CA PHE A 18 -14.57 -1.10 -4.02
C PHE A 18 -14.87 -2.33 -4.87
N ILE A 19 -15.87 -3.13 -4.50
CA ILE A 19 -16.29 -4.33 -5.26
C ILE A 19 -16.69 -3.94 -6.69
N LYS A 20 -17.45 -2.86 -6.88
CA LYS A 20 -17.85 -2.38 -8.21
C LYS A 20 -16.63 -2.01 -9.06
N LYS A 21 -15.63 -1.32 -8.49
CA LYS A 21 -14.36 -0.99 -9.19
C LYS A 21 -13.57 -2.26 -9.51
N LEU A 22 -13.40 -3.16 -8.54
CA LEU A 22 -12.70 -4.43 -8.69
C LEU A 22 -13.30 -5.25 -9.84
N LEU A 23 -14.61 -5.46 -9.85
CA LEU A 23 -15.31 -6.21 -10.91
C LEU A 23 -15.17 -5.56 -12.29
N ARG A 24 -15.14 -4.22 -12.35
CA ARG A 24 -14.92 -3.47 -13.61
C ARG A 24 -13.55 -3.73 -14.23
N TYR A 25 -12.53 -4.02 -13.42
CA TYR A 25 -11.17 -4.27 -13.92
C TYR A 25 -10.91 -5.74 -14.27
N LEU A 26 -11.76 -6.66 -13.80
CA LEU A 26 -11.58 -8.10 -14.00
C LEU A 26 -11.42 -8.51 -15.48
N PRO A 27 -12.23 -8.02 -16.45
CA PRO A 27 -12.05 -8.37 -17.86
C PRO A 27 -10.69 -7.90 -18.41
N HIS A 28 -10.26 -6.70 -18.03
CA HIS A 28 -8.96 -6.16 -18.44
C HIS A 28 -7.81 -7.03 -17.93
N HIS A 29 -7.88 -7.47 -16.67
CA HIS A 29 -6.87 -8.34 -16.09
C HIS A 29 -6.79 -9.72 -16.70
N LEU A 30 -7.94 -10.33 -17.00
CA LEU A 30 -7.97 -11.64 -17.67
C LEU A 30 -7.28 -11.55 -19.03
N LEU A 31 -7.54 -10.49 -19.78
CA LEU A 31 -6.86 -10.21 -21.05
C LEU A 31 -5.38 -9.93 -20.85
N LEU A 32 -5.00 -9.11 -19.86
CA LEU A 32 -3.60 -8.79 -19.58
C LEU A 32 -2.81 -10.04 -19.18
N ALA A 33 -3.36 -10.89 -18.32
CA ALA A 33 -2.73 -12.12 -17.89
C ALA A 33 -2.57 -13.11 -19.06
N THR A 34 -3.58 -13.23 -19.92
CA THR A 34 -3.55 -14.12 -21.09
C THR A 34 -2.51 -13.63 -22.11
N THR A 35 -2.53 -12.34 -22.43
CA THR A 35 -1.59 -11.74 -23.40
C THR A 35 -0.15 -11.82 -22.90
N HIS A 36 0.10 -11.56 -21.62
CA HIS A 36 1.41 -11.72 -21.00
C HIS A 36 1.88 -13.19 -21.04
N LYS A 37 1.02 -14.15 -20.70
CA LYS A 37 1.34 -15.59 -20.73
C LYS A 37 1.70 -16.08 -22.14
N VAL A 38 1.00 -15.59 -23.16
CA VAL A 38 1.23 -15.94 -24.58
C VAL A 38 2.31 -15.04 -25.22
N ARG A 39 2.92 -14.13 -24.44
CA ARG A 39 3.98 -13.19 -24.86
C ARG A 39 3.56 -12.26 -26.01
N LEU A 40 2.27 -11.90 -26.09
CA LEU A 40 1.73 -10.97 -27.08
C LEU A 40 1.99 -9.51 -26.66
N ARG A 41 3.26 -9.09 -26.74
CA ARG A 41 3.76 -7.81 -26.21
C ARG A 41 3.01 -6.56 -26.72
N TYR A 42 2.56 -6.58 -27.98
CA TYR A 42 1.80 -5.46 -28.55
C TYR A 42 0.45 -5.28 -27.84
N ALA A 43 -0.30 -6.36 -27.64
CA ALA A 43 -1.59 -6.33 -26.97
C ALA A 43 -1.44 -5.97 -25.48
N GLU A 44 -0.40 -6.48 -24.82
CA GLU A 44 -0.05 -6.12 -23.45
C GLU A 44 0.22 -4.61 -23.31
N LYS A 45 1.01 -4.03 -24.22
CA LYS A 45 1.29 -2.58 -24.25
C LYS A 45 0.01 -1.75 -24.45
N LEU A 46 -0.88 -2.18 -25.36
CA LEU A 46 -2.15 -1.49 -25.64
C LEU A 46 -3.09 -1.55 -24.42
N LEU A 47 -3.23 -2.71 -23.81
CA LEU A 47 -4.01 -2.90 -22.59
C LEU A 47 -3.45 -2.05 -21.45
N GLY A 48 -2.14 -2.04 -21.27
CA GLY A 48 -1.45 -1.23 -20.27
C GLY A 48 -1.69 0.27 -20.46
N SER A 49 -1.54 0.77 -21.69
CA SER A 49 -1.81 2.19 -22.00
C SER A 49 -3.26 2.57 -21.72
N THR A 50 -4.21 1.68 -22.03
CA THR A 50 -5.64 1.90 -21.79
C THR A 50 -5.95 1.95 -20.28
N ALA A 51 -5.35 1.06 -19.48
CA ALA A 51 -5.50 1.08 -18.03
C ALA A 51 -4.90 2.35 -17.43
N GLN A 52 -3.70 2.72 -17.88
CA GLN A 52 -3.03 3.94 -17.45
C GLN A 52 -3.89 5.18 -17.70
N LYS A 53 -4.42 5.36 -18.92
CA LYS A 53 -5.33 6.49 -19.25
C LYS A 53 -6.60 6.52 -18.39
N ARG A 54 -7.08 5.37 -17.91
CA ARG A 54 -8.30 5.28 -17.08
C ARG A 54 -8.04 5.55 -15.60
N ILE A 55 -6.87 5.14 -15.09
CA ILE A 55 -6.50 5.25 -13.68
C ILE A 55 -5.90 6.63 -13.39
N VAL A 56 -5.12 7.13 -14.34
CA VAL A 56 -4.43 8.40 -14.25
C VAL A 56 -5.36 9.49 -14.72
N THR A 57 -5.90 10.26 -13.78
CA THR A 57 -6.70 11.44 -14.09
C THR A 57 -5.80 12.62 -14.46
N THR A 58 -6.23 13.41 -15.45
CA THR A 58 -5.58 14.65 -15.93
C THR A 58 -5.77 15.81 -14.96
N LYS A 59 -5.35 15.67 -13.71
CA LYS A 59 -5.29 16.80 -12.77
C LYS A 59 -3.98 17.57 -12.96
N ILE A 60 -3.94 18.82 -12.50
CA ILE A 60 -2.72 19.62 -12.51
C ILE A 60 -1.75 19.01 -11.50
N LEU A 61 -0.81 18.21 -12.00
CA LEU A 61 0.25 17.62 -11.18
C LEU A 61 1.43 18.59 -11.11
N ARG A 62 2.16 18.50 -10.01
CA ARG A 62 3.43 19.20 -9.86
C ARG A 62 4.38 18.80 -10.99
N ARG A 63 5.01 19.79 -11.62
CA ARG A 63 6.04 19.57 -12.64
C ARG A 63 7.40 19.52 -11.95
N PHE A 64 8.25 18.64 -12.46
CA PHE A 64 9.63 18.48 -12.02
C PHE A 64 10.55 18.64 -13.21
N SER A 65 11.73 19.22 -12.97
CA SER A 65 12.80 19.35 -13.96
C SER A 65 13.40 18.00 -14.32
N SER A 66 14.09 17.94 -15.46
CA SER A 66 14.80 16.74 -15.89
C SER A 66 15.92 16.33 -14.92
N SER A 67 16.56 17.29 -14.24
CA SER A 67 17.61 17.02 -13.24
C SER A 67 17.03 16.37 -11.99
N GLU A 68 15.94 16.91 -11.42
CA GLU A 68 15.25 16.30 -10.27
C GLU A 68 14.83 14.85 -10.57
N ILE A 69 14.30 14.62 -11.78
CA ILE A 69 13.94 13.28 -12.25
C ILE A 69 15.15 12.34 -12.30
N ALA A 70 16.28 12.82 -12.83
CA ALA A 70 17.50 12.04 -12.93
C ALA A 70 18.10 11.70 -11.56
N GLU A 71 18.07 12.66 -10.63
CA GLU A 71 18.51 12.47 -9.25
C GLU A 71 17.65 11.44 -8.51
N TYR A 72 16.33 11.53 -8.65
CA TYR A 72 15.43 10.53 -8.10
C TYR A 72 15.69 9.13 -8.67
N GLN A 73 15.91 9.02 -9.99
CA GLN A 73 16.24 7.73 -10.62
C GLN A 73 17.56 7.15 -10.12
N LYS A 74 18.56 8.00 -9.85
CA LYS A 74 19.82 7.59 -9.22
C LYS A 74 19.60 7.11 -7.78
N LEU A 75 18.83 7.87 -7.00
CA LEU A 75 18.50 7.57 -5.61
C LEU A 75 17.76 6.24 -5.46
N THR A 76 16.83 5.97 -6.37
CA THR A 76 15.93 4.82 -6.29
C THR A 76 16.45 3.57 -7.01
N ARG A 77 17.63 3.64 -7.64
CA ARG A 77 18.21 2.56 -8.45
C ARG A 77 18.26 1.21 -7.74
N ASP A 78 18.70 1.20 -6.49
CA ASP A 78 18.89 -0.01 -5.71
C ASP A 78 17.68 -0.36 -4.83
N THR A 79 16.56 0.34 -5.00
CA THR A 79 15.34 0.10 -4.21
C THR A 79 14.58 -1.10 -4.77
N GLN A 80 14.49 -2.16 -3.98
CA GLN A 80 13.80 -3.40 -4.37
C GLN A 80 12.41 -3.52 -3.78
N PHE A 81 12.18 -2.96 -2.60
CA PHE A 81 10.92 -3.07 -1.87
C PHE A 81 10.45 -1.72 -1.34
N TRP A 82 9.15 -1.64 -1.07
CA TRP A 82 8.48 -0.42 -0.65
C TRP A 82 7.58 -0.70 0.55
N HIS A 83 7.71 0.10 1.60
CA HIS A 83 6.80 0.11 2.75
C HIS A 83 5.93 1.37 2.69
N GLY A 84 4.61 1.19 2.78
CA GLY A 84 3.66 2.30 2.88
C GLY A 84 3.12 2.45 4.31
N THR A 85 3.16 3.66 4.84
CA THR A 85 2.66 4.02 6.17
C THR A 85 2.25 5.49 6.20
N GLY A 86 2.06 6.05 7.39
CA GLY A 86 1.87 7.48 7.60
C GLY A 86 2.73 8.00 8.74
N ARG A 87 2.66 9.31 8.98
CA ARG A 87 3.34 9.92 10.11
C ARG A 87 2.80 9.44 11.44
N TRP A 88 1.48 9.28 11.53
CA TRP A 88 0.80 8.83 12.75
C TRP A 88 -0.16 7.66 12.52
N GLN A 89 -0.40 6.91 13.59
CA GLN A 89 -1.40 5.84 13.69
C GLN A 89 -2.08 5.86 15.06
N HIS A 90 -3.34 5.43 15.14
CA HIS A 90 -3.97 5.15 16.43
C HIS A 90 -3.38 3.88 17.04
N GLY A 91 -2.97 3.98 18.30
CA GLY A 91 -2.63 2.87 19.18
C GLY A 91 -3.62 2.76 20.35
N GLU A 92 -3.42 1.76 21.20
CA GLU A 92 -4.30 1.48 22.35
C GLU A 92 -4.38 2.65 23.35
N ARG A 93 -3.27 3.38 23.54
CA ARG A 93 -3.14 4.45 24.54
C ARG A 93 -3.08 5.86 23.93
N GLY A 94 -3.43 6.02 22.66
CA GLY A 94 -3.36 7.29 21.95
C GLY A 94 -2.70 7.18 20.59
N THR A 95 -2.25 8.32 20.05
CA THR A 95 -1.62 8.38 18.74
C THR A 95 -0.13 8.04 18.82
N ILE A 96 0.33 7.15 17.95
CA ILE A 96 1.72 6.74 17.81
C ILE A 96 2.34 7.54 16.66
N ASP A 97 3.48 8.19 16.93
CA ASP A 97 4.34 8.76 15.89
C ASP A 97 5.21 7.66 15.28
N VAL A 98 4.85 7.27 14.05
CA VAL A 98 5.51 6.18 13.33
C VAL A 98 6.90 6.59 12.87
N LEU A 99 7.09 7.84 12.42
CA LEU A 99 8.39 8.31 11.97
C LEU A 99 9.35 8.42 13.16
N LYS A 100 8.88 8.89 14.32
CA LYS A 100 9.69 8.90 15.54
C LYS A 100 10.05 7.47 15.94
N SER A 101 9.10 6.53 15.95
CA SER A 101 9.43 5.12 16.24
C SER A 101 10.43 4.53 15.24
N PHE A 102 10.36 4.91 13.97
CA PHE A 102 11.35 4.51 12.96
C PHE A 102 12.74 5.04 13.32
N CYS A 103 12.84 6.31 13.70
CA CYS A 103 14.09 6.93 14.11
C CYS A 103 14.66 6.30 15.40
N ASP A 104 13.84 6.20 16.45
CA ASP A 104 14.21 5.64 17.76
C ASP A 104 14.75 4.21 17.63
N THR A 105 14.15 3.42 16.74
CA THR A 105 14.55 2.02 16.52
C THR A 105 15.61 1.87 15.44
N GLY A 106 16.08 2.95 14.82
CA GLY A 106 17.06 2.93 13.72
C GLY A 106 16.60 2.07 12.53
N GLY A 107 15.35 2.18 12.12
CA GLY A 107 14.80 1.43 10.98
C GLY A 107 13.36 0.95 11.19
N LEU A 108 12.97 -0.10 10.46
CA LEU A 108 11.64 -0.72 10.56
C LEU A 108 11.71 -1.98 11.41
N LYS A 109 10.78 -2.11 12.36
CA LYS A 109 10.63 -3.31 13.21
C LYS A 109 9.40 -4.13 12.81
N PRO A 110 9.48 -5.46 12.89
CA PRO A 110 8.30 -6.32 12.76
C PRO A 110 7.22 -5.92 13.75
N ALA A 111 5.98 -5.92 13.27
CA ALA A 111 4.78 -5.66 14.07
C ALA A 111 3.77 -6.78 13.83
N ARG A 112 2.79 -6.88 14.73
CA ARG A 112 1.70 -7.85 14.61
C ARG A 112 0.98 -7.71 13.26
N ASP A 113 1.04 -8.76 12.43
CA ASP A 113 0.44 -8.84 11.11
C ASP A 113 -0.57 -10.00 11.04
N VAL A 114 -1.84 -9.64 10.93
CA VAL A 114 -2.97 -10.57 10.78
C VAL A 114 -3.30 -10.86 9.32
N TYR A 115 -2.74 -10.09 8.37
CA TYR A 115 -2.97 -10.27 6.94
C TYR A 115 -2.15 -11.45 6.37
N ALA A 116 -1.11 -11.89 7.09
CA ALA A 116 -0.28 -13.04 6.76
C ALA A 116 -1.03 -14.38 6.66
N VAL A 117 -2.25 -14.47 7.19
CA VAL A 117 -3.15 -15.63 7.01
C VAL A 117 -3.37 -15.94 5.53
N PHE A 118 -3.41 -14.92 4.67
CA PHE A 118 -3.53 -15.13 3.23
C PHE A 118 -2.26 -15.72 2.61
N GLY A 119 -1.11 -15.55 3.27
CA GLY A 119 0.22 -15.95 2.83
C GLY A 119 0.58 -17.40 3.11
N GLY A 120 -0.30 -18.19 3.73
CA GLY A 120 -0.03 -19.61 4.02
C GLY A 120 0.48 -19.89 5.43
N SER A 121 0.55 -18.87 6.28
CA SER A 121 0.82 -19.06 7.70
C SER A 121 -0.36 -19.77 8.36
N ASP A 122 -0.22 -21.07 8.67
CA ASP A 122 -1.09 -21.77 9.62
C ASP A 122 -0.91 -21.20 11.05
N GLN A 123 0.15 -20.41 11.28
CA GLN A 123 0.31 -19.61 12.49
C GLN A 123 -0.67 -18.43 12.43
N HIS A 124 -1.53 -18.34 13.44
CA HIS A 124 -2.71 -17.47 13.38
C HIS A 124 -2.36 -15.96 13.42
N ILE A 125 -1.11 -15.60 13.71
CA ILE A 125 -0.59 -14.22 13.76
C ILE A 125 0.93 -14.32 13.54
N ILE A 126 1.52 -13.53 12.64
CA ILE A 126 2.98 -13.38 12.56
C ILE A 126 3.41 -11.97 13.00
N HIS A 127 4.69 -11.81 13.31
CA HIS A 127 5.30 -10.49 13.46
C HIS A 127 6.15 -10.21 12.22
N SER A 128 5.75 -9.21 11.45
CA SER A 128 6.40 -8.91 10.17
C SER A 128 6.34 -7.42 9.82
N ILE A 129 7.13 -7.04 8.83
CA ILE A 129 7.08 -5.74 8.16
C ILE A 129 6.42 -5.97 6.80
N SER A 130 5.31 -5.26 6.56
CA SER A 130 4.55 -5.34 5.31
C SER A 130 5.24 -4.54 4.22
N LEU A 131 5.63 -5.19 3.12
CA LEU A 131 6.32 -4.60 1.99
C LEU A 131 5.63 -4.99 0.69
N CYS A 132 5.85 -4.19 -0.36
CA CYS A 132 5.47 -4.52 -1.72
C CYS A 132 6.68 -4.39 -2.65
N GLN A 133 6.73 -5.19 -3.71
CA GLN A 133 7.71 -4.97 -4.80
C GLN A 133 7.34 -3.73 -5.63
N SER A 134 6.03 -3.47 -5.78
CA SER A 134 5.54 -2.28 -6.47
C SER A 134 5.46 -1.07 -5.55
N ARG A 135 6.13 0.02 -5.97
CA ARG A 135 5.97 1.35 -5.38
C ARG A 135 4.51 1.81 -5.39
N MET A 136 3.79 1.65 -6.51
CA MET A 136 2.42 2.16 -6.64
C MET A 136 1.45 1.45 -5.70
N VAL A 137 1.67 0.17 -5.44
CA VAL A 137 0.88 -0.60 -4.46
C VAL A 137 1.17 -0.10 -3.06
N ALA A 138 2.45 0.00 -2.65
CA ALA A 138 2.84 0.56 -1.36
C ALA A 138 2.29 1.98 -1.16
N ARG A 139 2.35 2.81 -2.21
CA ARG A 139 1.79 4.17 -2.25
C ARG A 139 0.30 4.16 -1.93
N SER A 140 -0.47 3.24 -2.51
CA SER A 140 -1.91 3.16 -2.22
C SER A 140 -2.22 2.86 -0.75
N TYR A 141 -1.36 2.09 -0.07
CA TYR A 141 -1.44 1.90 1.38
C TYR A 141 -1.01 3.15 2.14
N ALA A 142 0.06 3.85 1.72
CA ALA A 142 0.47 5.09 2.38
C ALA A 142 -0.65 6.15 2.36
N ASP A 143 -1.33 6.31 1.23
CA ASP A 143 -2.38 7.32 1.03
C ASP A 143 -3.56 7.19 2.00
N MET A 144 -3.82 6.00 2.55
CA MET A 144 -4.87 5.84 3.56
C MET A 144 -4.55 6.66 4.82
N HIS A 145 -3.26 6.89 5.13
CA HIS A 145 -2.82 7.75 6.23
C HIS A 145 -2.91 9.25 5.93
N GLY A 146 -3.15 9.62 4.67
CA GLY A 146 -3.47 10.99 4.26
C GLY A 146 -4.96 11.16 4.01
N LEU A 147 -5.29 11.71 2.84
CA LEU A 147 -6.67 12.01 2.43
C LEU A 147 -7.40 10.83 1.76
N GLY A 148 -6.74 9.68 1.57
CA GLY A 148 -7.28 8.55 0.81
C GLY A 148 -7.66 8.96 -0.61
N TRP A 149 -8.82 8.51 -1.11
CA TRP A 149 -9.32 8.86 -2.45
C TRP A 149 -9.60 10.36 -2.67
N LYS A 150 -9.66 11.18 -1.60
CA LYS A 150 -9.94 12.61 -1.68
C LYS A 150 -8.71 13.39 -2.13
N GLU A 151 -7.54 12.78 -2.11
CA GLU A 151 -6.32 13.40 -2.58
C GLU A 151 -6.43 13.74 -4.07
N LYS A 152 -6.22 15.01 -4.41
CA LYS A 152 -6.41 15.54 -5.76
C LYS A 152 -5.09 15.74 -6.50
N ASN A 153 -3.97 15.89 -5.82
CA ASN A 153 -2.71 16.26 -6.44
C ASN A 153 -1.81 15.04 -6.69
N ARG A 154 -2.42 13.99 -7.24
CA ARG A 154 -1.83 12.65 -7.32
C ARG A 154 -2.11 11.95 -8.64
N TYR A 155 -1.21 11.04 -9.00
CA TYR A 155 -1.31 10.19 -10.19
C TYR A 155 -2.32 9.04 -10.02
N GLY A 156 -3.62 9.39 -9.97
CA GLY A 156 -4.72 8.47 -9.67
C GLY A 156 -5.00 8.37 -8.16
N ASP A 157 -6.24 8.01 -7.80
CA ASP A 157 -6.65 7.94 -6.40
C ASP A 157 -6.32 6.58 -5.74
N ALA A 158 -6.16 6.60 -4.42
CA ALA A 158 -5.80 5.41 -3.63
C ALA A 158 -6.77 4.25 -3.87
N LEU A 159 -8.08 4.49 -3.77
CA LEU A 159 -9.10 3.45 -3.97
C LEU A 159 -9.02 2.83 -5.37
N THR A 160 -8.78 3.62 -6.41
CA THR A 160 -8.62 3.12 -7.78
C THR A 160 -7.41 2.22 -7.91
N TRP A 161 -6.24 2.64 -7.42
CA TRP A 161 -5.02 1.83 -7.45
C TRP A 161 -5.18 0.54 -6.64
N THR A 162 -5.73 0.66 -5.43
CA THR A 162 -6.02 -0.47 -4.55
C THR A 162 -7.00 -1.44 -5.18
N ALA A 163 -8.13 -0.97 -5.72
CA ALA A 163 -9.11 -1.81 -6.39
C ALA A 163 -8.51 -2.54 -7.58
N TYR A 164 -7.72 -1.84 -8.39
CA TYR A 164 -7.06 -2.41 -9.56
C TYR A 164 -6.01 -3.47 -9.19
N TYR A 165 -5.21 -3.21 -8.15
CA TYR A 165 -4.25 -4.16 -7.61
C TYR A 165 -4.93 -5.41 -7.05
N TYR A 166 -5.95 -5.21 -6.20
CA TYR A 166 -6.64 -6.32 -5.58
C TYR A 166 -7.44 -7.16 -6.58
N SER A 167 -7.98 -6.57 -7.65
CA SER A 167 -8.59 -7.38 -8.73
C SER A 167 -7.59 -8.29 -9.43
N LEU A 168 -6.33 -7.86 -9.64
CA LEU A 168 -5.26 -8.74 -10.15
C LEU A 168 -4.88 -9.83 -9.16
N PHE A 169 -4.71 -9.43 -7.90
CA PHE A 169 -4.38 -10.34 -6.82
C PHE A 169 -5.46 -11.42 -6.69
N TYR A 170 -6.72 -11.03 -6.52
CA TYR A 170 -7.83 -11.95 -6.35
C TYR A 170 -8.09 -12.79 -7.60
N ALA A 171 -7.96 -12.24 -8.81
CA ALA A 171 -8.07 -13.05 -10.04
C ALA A 171 -7.06 -14.20 -10.02
N ARG A 172 -5.77 -13.93 -9.75
CA ARG A 172 -4.75 -14.99 -9.64
C ARG A 172 -5.04 -15.94 -8.48
N LEU A 173 -5.44 -15.40 -7.33
CA LEU A 173 -5.75 -16.15 -6.11
C LEU A 173 -6.88 -17.18 -6.33
N PHE A 174 -7.97 -16.77 -6.98
CA PHE A 174 -9.11 -17.65 -7.29
C PHE A 174 -8.79 -18.68 -8.37
N THR A 175 -7.97 -18.35 -9.36
CA THR A 175 -7.56 -19.32 -10.40
C THR A 175 -6.67 -20.45 -9.88
N VAL A 176 -5.96 -20.25 -8.75
CA VAL A 176 -4.99 -21.22 -8.24
C VAL A 176 -5.50 -22.03 -7.04
N ASN A 177 -6.28 -21.44 -6.12
CA ASN A 177 -6.60 -22.10 -4.83
C ASN A 177 -7.97 -21.68 -4.19
N GLY A 178 -9.06 -21.65 -4.97
CA GLY A 178 -10.36 -21.09 -4.53
C GLY A 178 -10.92 -21.61 -3.18
N ILE A 179 -10.89 -22.91 -2.90
CA ILE A 179 -11.47 -23.49 -1.66
C ILE A 179 -10.64 -23.14 -0.42
N LYS A 180 -9.31 -23.25 -0.49
CA LYS A 180 -8.39 -22.86 0.61
C LYS A 180 -8.57 -21.37 0.95
N MET A 181 -8.84 -20.56 -0.06
CA MET A 181 -9.03 -19.13 0.08
C MET A 181 -10.30 -18.73 0.82
N LEU A 182 -11.41 -19.43 0.60
CA LEU A 182 -12.64 -19.19 1.36
C LEU A 182 -12.43 -19.42 2.86
N ARG A 183 -11.68 -20.48 3.23
CA ARG A 183 -11.33 -20.76 4.63
C ARG A 183 -10.48 -19.64 5.23
N ARG A 184 -9.44 -19.21 4.52
CA ARG A 184 -8.57 -18.11 4.94
C ARG A 184 -9.29 -16.79 5.08
N TRP A 185 -10.24 -16.50 4.20
CA TRP A 185 -11.07 -15.30 4.31
C TRP A 185 -11.86 -15.28 5.61
N LYS A 186 -12.44 -16.42 5.99
CA LYS A 186 -13.15 -16.57 7.27
C LYS A 186 -12.20 -16.34 8.45
N THR A 187 -11.02 -16.95 8.43
CA THR A 187 -10.00 -16.80 9.47
C THR A 187 -9.51 -15.35 9.58
N TRP A 188 -9.13 -14.72 8.46
CA TRP A 188 -8.72 -13.32 8.42
C TRP A 188 -9.81 -12.41 8.97
N ARG A 189 -11.08 -12.62 8.58
CA ARG A 189 -12.21 -11.84 9.10
C ARG A 189 -12.31 -11.97 10.62
N SER A 190 -12.16 -13.18 11.16
CA SER A 190 -12.16 -13.40 12.61
C SER A 190 -11.02 -12.71 13.35
N LEU A 191 -9.84 -12.61 12.74
CA LEU A 191 -8.64 -12.04 13.39
C LEU A 191 -8.49 -10.53 13.22
N SER A 192 -9.13 -9.99 12.18
CA SER A 192 -9.08 -8.57 11.83
C SER A 192 -10.24 -7.77 12.39
N HIS A 193 -11.25 -8.41 12.98
CA HIS A 193 -12.41 -7.72 13.56
C HIS A 193 -12.43 -7.86 15.08
N ASP A 194 -12.88 -6.82 15.77
CA ASP A 194 -13.08 -6.84 17.23
C ASP A 194 -14.41 -7.53 17.60
N GLU A 195 -14.70 -7.60 18.90
CA GLU A 195 -15.94 -8.18 19.46
C GLU A 195 -17.23 -7.48 18.99
N HIS A 196 -17.11 -6.26 18.46
CA HIS A 196 -18.23 -5.52 17.87
C HIS A 196 -18.36 -5.74 16.36
N GLY A 197 -17.44 -6.51 15.77
CA GLY A 197 -17.40 -6.80 14.34
C GLY A 197 -16.88 -5.64 13.51
N ASP A 198 -16.08 -4.74 14.08
CA ASP A 198 -15.40 -3.66 13.36
C ASP A 198 -13.96 -4.05 13.02
N ASN A 199 -13.48 -3.61 11.85
CA ASN A 199 -12.12 -3.89 11.42
C ASN A 199 -11.06 -3.13 12.24
N THR A 200 -10.21 -3.88 12.95
CA THR A 200 -9.12 -3.37 13.79
C THR A 200 -7.96 -2.77 12.99
N TRP A 201 -7.78 -3.16 11.73
CA TRP A 201 -6.73 -2.61 10.87
C TRP A 201 -7.09 -1.20 10.39
N GLY A 202 -8.33 -1.00 9.92
CA GLY A 202 -8.84 0.31 9.54
C GLY A 202 -8.83 1.30 10.70
N LYS A 203 -9.16 0.84 11.92
CA LYS A 203 -9.13 1.67 13.13
C LYS A 203 -7.77 2.26 13.49
N LYS A 204 -6.66 1.69 13.00
CA LYS A 204 -5.31 2.29 13.16
C LYS A 204 -5.16 3.62 12.42
N VAL A 205 -6.00 3.85 11.42
CA VAL A 205 -5.88 5.00 10.52
C VAL A 205 -7.07 5.94 10.66
N ASN A 206 -8.27 5.36 10.81
CA ASN A 206 -9.52 6.09 10.97
C ASN A 206 -10.46 5.35 11.93
N ARG A 207 -10.86 6.01 13.04
CA ARG A 207 -11.68 5.38 14.07
C ARG A 207 -13.12 5.09 13.62
N GLN A 208 -13.56 5.72 12.53
CA GLN A 208 -14.88 5.50 11.94
C GLN A 208 -14.91 4.33 10.94
N ALA A 209 -13.75 3.76 10.59
CA ALA A 209 -13.67 2.62 9.68
C ALA A 209 -14.31 1.39 10.31
N ARG A 210 -15.21 0.75 9.56
CA ARG A 210 -15.87 -0.49 9.96
C ARG A 210 -15.38 -1.67 9.13
N ASP A 211 -15.08 -1.42 7.86
CA ASP A 211 -14.46 -2.37 6.93
C ASP A 211 -13.06 -1.90 6.52
N VAL A 212 -12.20 -2.85 6.12
CA VAL A 212 -10.83 -2.58 5.66
C VAL A 212 -10.81 -1.63 4.45
N TRP A 213 -11.85 -1.65 3.63
CA TRP A 213 -11.93 -0.82 2.43
C TRP A 213 -12.31 0.63 2.71
N ASP A 214 -12.88 0.90 3.89
CA ASP A 214 -13.36 2.24 4.23
C ASP A 214 -12.20 3.24 4.26
N ILE A 215 -11.02 2.85 4.77
CA ILE A 215 -9.90 3.78 4.93
C ILE A 215 -9.29 4.27 3.62
N PHE A 216 -9.38 3.47 2.54
CA PHE A 216 -8.95 3.92 1.22
C PHE A 216 -9.83 5.05 0.68
N CYS A 217 -11.06 5.19 1.21
CA CYS A 217 -11.97 6.29 0.89
C CYS A 217 -11.95 7.39 1.96
N LEU A 218 -11.96 7.02 3.24
CA LEU A 218 -12.06 8.00 4.32
C LEU A 218 -10.77 8.80 4.47
N GLY A 219 -9.61 8.14 4.32
CA GLY A 219 -8.32 8.67 4.75
C GLY A 219 -8.17 8.61 6.27
N SER A 220 -7.12 9.23 6.81
CA SER A 220 -6.90 9.32 8.25
C SER A 220 -7.79 10.38 8.89
N ASP A 221 -8.27 10.11 10.11
CA ASP A 221 -8.93 11.08 10.97
C ASP A 221 -7.98 11.74 11.99
N ILE A 222 -6.67 11.45 11.89
CA ILE A 222 -5.64 12.06 12.74
C ILE A 222 -5.26 13.42 12.15
N PRO A 223 -5.40 14.53 12.91
CA PRO A 223 -5.06 15.86 12.42
C PRO A 223 -3.60 15.95 11.95
N GLY A 224 -3.41 16.55 10.77
CA GLY A 224 -2.08 16.78 10.19
C GLY A 224 -1.42 15.53 9.59
N ASN A 225 -2.04 14.35 9.66
CA ASN A 225 -1.44 13.11 9.15
C ASN A 225 -1.20 13.12 7.63
N TYR A 226 -0.14 12.45 7.22
CA TYR A 226 0.31 12.42 5.84
C TYR A 226 0.94 11.07 5.48
N PRO A 227 0.86 10.66 4.21
CA PRO A 227 1.45 9.41 3.73
C PRO A 227 2.98 9.45 3.82
N ILE A 228 3.58 8.30 4.13
CA ILE A 228 5.02 8.08 4.10
C ILE A 228 5.30 6.79 3.32
N LEU A 229 6.21 6.86 2.35
CA LEU A 229 6.78 5.70 1.69
C LEU A 229 8.25 5.55 2.09
N ILE A 230 8.67 4.31 2.26
CA ILE A 230 10.05 3.99 2.60
C ILE A 230 10.57 3.00 1.57
N GLY A 231 11.62 3.41 0.84
CA GLY A 231 12.34 2.56 -0.10
C GLY A 231 13.33 1.67 0.64
N VAL A 232 13.31 0.37 0.36
CA VAL A 232 14.18 -0.63 0.98
C VAL A 232 15.02 -1.31 -0.08
N LYS A 233 16.32 -1.42 0.18
CA LYS A 233 17.33 -1.99 -0.73
C LYS A 233 17.34 -3.51 -0.67
N GLU A 234 17.36 -4.05 0.53
CA GLU A 234 17.53 -5.49 0.77
C GLU A 234 16.88 -5.92 2.08
N LEU A 235 16.59 -7.21 2.19
CA LEU A 235 15.97 -7.83 3.36
C LEU A 235 16.87 -8.97 3.85
N ALA A 236 17.13 -9.01 5.15
CA ALA A 236 17.91 -10.09 5.77
C ALA A 236 17.18 -11.45 5.66
N SER A 237 15.85 -11.42 5.78
CA SER A 237 15.00 -12.61 5.62
C SER A 237 13.58 -12.22 5.24
N GLN A 238 12.87 -13.17 4.65
CA GLN A 238 11.49 -13.02 4.22
C GLN A 238 10.69 -14.25 4.63
N VAL A 239 9.43 -14.03 5.01
CA VAL A 239 8.48 -15.12 5.21
C VAL A 239 8.07 -15.65 3.85
N GLU A 240 8.11 -16.97 3.67
CA GLU A 240 7.61 -17.59 2.45
C GLU A 240 6.09 -17.41 2.36
N LEU A 241 5.64 -16.65 1.36
CA LEU A 241 4.23 -16.47 1.07
C LEU A 241 3.80 -17.42 -0.05
N GLU A 242 2.57 -17.90 0.02
CA GLU A 242 1.99 -18.69 -1.05
C GLU A 242 2.01 -17.97 -2.41
N LYS A 243 2.10 -18.78 -3.48
CA LYS A 243 2.33 -18.36 -4.86
C LYS A 243 1.54 -17.13 -5.31
N PRO A 244 0.22 -16.96 -5.08
CA PRO A 244 -0.45 -15.75 -5.54
C PRO A 244 -0.07 -14.48 -4.76
N MET A 245 0.31 -14.57 -3.48
CA MET A 245 0.72 -13.41 -2.68
C MET A 245 2.15 -12.98 -2.92
N ARG A 246 3.10 -13.92 -3.04
CA ARG A 246 4.53 -13.60 -3.20
C ARG A 246 4.86 -12.79 -4.47
N TYR A 247 3.94 -12.73 -5.44
CA TYR A 247 4.09 -11.90 -6.64
C TYR A 247 3.86 -10.40 -6.39
N TYR A 248 3.36 -10.04 -5.23
CA TYR A 248 2.84 -8.70 -4.98
C TYR A 248 3.19 -8.17 -3.59
N GLU A 249 3.04 -9.02 -2.59
CA GLU A 249 3.31 -8.74 -1.19
C GLU A 249 4.62 -9.42 -0.79
N VAL A 250 5.36 -8.75 0.09
CA VAL A 250 6.58 -9.24 0.73
C VAL A 250 6.41 -9.02 2.24
N ARG A 251 6.92 -9.95 3.04
CA ARG A 251 6.90 -9.87 4.51
C ARG A 251 8.29 -10.16 5.05
N ALA A 252 8.90 -9.17 5.72
CA ALA A 252 10.15 -9.38 6.44
C ALA A 252 9.85 -9.70 7.90
N ASP A 253 10.39 -10.80 8.42
CA ASP A 253 10.27 -11.25 9.81
C ASP A 253 11.39 -10.71 10.72
N ARG A 254 12.38 -10.01 10.13
CA ARG A 254 13.47 -9.35 10.84
C ARG A 254 13.40 -7.84 10.68
N ARG A 255 14.05 -7.14 11.60
CA ARG A 255 14.25 -5.68 11.54
C ARG A 255 14.96 -5.32 10.23
N ILE A 256 14.51 -4.25 9.60
CA ILE A 256 15.21 -3.62 8.47
C ILE A 256 15.98 -2.44 9.05
N ALA A 257 17.31 -2.56 9.09
CA ALA A 257 18.18 -1.51 9.58
C ALA A 257 18.14 -0.28 8.67
N ILE A 258 18.42 0.88 9.24
CA ILE A 258 18.41 2.15 8.50
C ILE A 258 19.38 2.16 7.32
N THR A 259 20.49 1.42 7.43
CA THR A 259 21.48 1.22 6.36
C THR A 259 20.90 0.52 5.14
N ASN A 260 19.79 -0.20 5.30
CA ASN A 260 19.11 -0.92 4.22
C ASN A 260 17.92 -0.14 3.66
N ILE A 261 17.68 1.07 4.17
CA ILE A 261 16.73 2.04 3.61
C ILE A 261 17.45 2.87 2.56
N SER A 262 16.85 3.04 1.38
CA SER A 262 17.41 3.90 0.32
C SER A 262 17.01 5.35 0.49
N HIS A 263 15.74 5.60 0.80
CA HIS A 263 15.16 6.93 0.94
C HIS A 263 13.77 6.86 1.60
N ILE A 264 13.25 8.04 1.96
CA ILE A 264 11.87 8.24 2.41
C ILE A 264 11.18 9.17 1.42
N GLU A 265 9.98 8.84 1.00
CA GLU A 265 9.11 9.75 0.25
C GLU A 265 7.94 10.22 1.11
N VAL A 266 7.69 11.53 1.07
CA VAL A 266 6.55 12.18 1.74
C VAL A 266 5.92 13.21 0.80
N PRO A 267 4.75 13.81 1.10
CA PRO A 267 4.25 14.93 0.31
C PRO A 267 5.30 16.04 0.18
N TYR A 268 5.32 16.72 -0.96
CA TYR A 268 6.37 17.70 -1.26
C TYR A 268 6.57 18.74 -0.14
N ASP A 269 5.46 19.22 0.44
CA ASP A 269 5.41 20.22 1.52
C ASP A 269 5.83 19.67 2.91
N LYS A 270 6.07 18.37 3.02
CA LYS A 270 6.50 17.68 4.25
C LYS A 270 7.97 17.27 4.26
N GLN A 271 8.70 17.51 3.18
CA GLN A 271 10.11 17.10 3.06
C GLN A 271 11.00 17.78 4.11
N GLU A 272 10.86 19.09 4.31
CA GLU A 272 11.66 19.84 5.28
C GLU A 272 11.38 19.38 6.72
N GLU A 273 10.10 19.19 7.07
CA GLU A 273 9.67 18.68 8.38
C GLU A 273 10.32 17.32 8.66
N VAL A 274 10.23 16.39 7.71
CA VAL A 274 10.75 15.03 7.86
C VAL A 274 12.27 15.00 7.90
N HIS A 275 12.92 15.81 7.07
CA HIS A 275 14.36 15.95 7.08
C HIS A 275 14.87 16.46 8.45
N ALA A 276 14.21 17.47 9.02
CA ALA A 276 14.53 17.98 10.36
C ALA A 276 14.37 16.90 11.45
N VAL A 277 13.31 16.09 11.38
CA VAL A 277 13.09 14.97 12.33
C VAL A 277 14.20 13.92 12.24
N LEU A 278 14.62 13.56 11.03
CA LEU A 278 15.71 12.59 10.82
C LEU A 278 17.05 13.14 11.34
N LEU A 279 17.38 14.39 11.02
CA LEU A 279 18.60 15.05 11.49
C LEU A 279 18.66 15.14 13.02
N ALA A 280 17.54 15.43 13.68
CA ALA A 280 17.48 15.45 15.14
C ALA A 280 17.82 14.08 15.79
N HIS A 281 17.74 12.99 15.03
CA HIS A 281 18.13 11.64 15.45
C HIS A 281 19.47 11.19 14.84
N ASN A 282 20.26 12.11 14.27
CA ASN A 282 21.51 11.83 13.56
C ASN A 282 21.36 10.84 12.39
N ILE A 283 20.22 10.90 11.69
CA ILE A 283 19.92 10.05 10.55
C ILE A 283 20.08 10.87 9.27
N ALA A 284 21.08 10.51 8.46
CA ALA A 284 21.33 11.10 7.15
C ALA A 284 20.68 10.28 6.02
N LEU A 285 19.35 10.15 6.04
CA LEU A 285 18.60 9.50 4.96
C LEU A 285 18.06 10.52 3.96
N PRO A 286 18.17 10.27 2.64
CA PRO A 286 17.52 11.10 1.64
C PRO A 286 16.00 11.14 1.81
N VAL A 287 15.44 12.36 1.78
CA VAL A 287 14.00 12.61 1.75
C VAL A 287 13.63 13.20 0.40
N THR A 288 12.61 12.65 -0.23
CA THR A 288 12.10 13.13 -1.52
C THR A 288 10.57 13.19 -1.52
N SER A 289 9.98 13.66 -2.62
CA SER A 289 8.54 13.82 -2.73
C SER A 289 7.86 12.62 -3.37
N ILE A 290 6.71 12.21 -2.83
CA ILE A 290 5.86 11.17 -3.44
C ILE A 290 5.44 11.58 -4.85
N GLU A 291 5.21 12.87 -5.07
CA GLU A 291 4.87 13.46 -6.37
C GLU A 291 5.98 13.24 -7.42
N LEU A 292 7.25 13.34 -7.03
CA LEU A 292 8.37 13.09 -7.95
C LEU A 292 8.45 11.61 -8.32
N GLY A 293 8.29 10.71 -7.35
CA GLY A 293 8.24 9.28 -7.62
C GLY A 293 7.04 8.88 -8.48
N GLU A 294 5.91 9.58 -8.37
CA GLU A 294 4.77 9.42 -9.27
C GLU A 294 5.07 9.91 -10.68
N CYS A 295 5.73 11.06 -10.84
CA CYS A 295 6.16 11.58 -12.13
C CYS A 295 7.07 10.59 -12.88
N VAL A 296 7.96 9.91 -12.16
CA VAL A 296 8.81 8.84 -12.73
C VAL A 296 8.02 7.58 -13.02
N SER A 297 7.14 7.17 -12.11
CA SER A 297 6.28 5.99 -12.30
C SER A 297 5.34 6.16 -13.50
N ALA A 298 4.84 7.37 -13.75
CA ALA A 298 4.00 7.70 -14.90
C ALA A 298 4.60 7.32 -16.27
N LYS A 299 5.92 7.20 -16.37
CA LYS A 299 6.63 6.85 -17.61
C LYS A 299 6.82 5.34 -17.79
N LYS A 300 6.57 4.54 -16.76
CA LYS A 300 6.75 3.07 -16.79
C LYS A 300 5.59 2.39 -17.50
N SER A 301 5.86 1.21 -18.07
CA SER A 301 4.77 0.37 -18.55
C SER A 301 3.89 -0.06 -17.39
N PHE A 302 2.65 -0.38 -17.73
CA PHE A 302 1.66 -0.65 -16.70
C PHE A 302 1.93 -1.96 -15.93
N THR A 303 2.61 -2.93 -16.55
CA THR A 303 3.06 -4.16 -15.88
C THR A 303 4.22 -3.91 -14.93
N GLU A 304 5.16 -3.03 -15.28
CA GLU A 304 6.20 -2.56 -14.35
C GLU A 304 5.60 -1.86 -13.12
N LEU A 305 4.53 -1.07 -13.30
CA LEU A 305 3.82 -0.43 -12.19
C LEU A 305 3.21 -1.43 -11.21
N LEU A 306 2.97 -2.65 -11.64
CA LEU A 306 2.42 -3.74 -10.81
C LEU A 306 3.50 -4.64 -10.20
N GLY A 307 4.78 -4.37 -10.48
CA GLY A 307 5.89 -5.23 -10.07
C GLY A 307 5.99 -6.51 -10.89
N TRP A 308 5.36 -6.58 -12.07
CA TRP A 308 5.55 -7.69 -12.99
C TRP A 308 6.82 -7.42 -13.79
N SER A 309 7.97 -7.81 -13.24
CA SER A 309 9.21 -7.87 -14.01
C SER A 309 9.13 -9.02 -15.04
N PRO A 310 9.86 -8.93 -16.17
CA PRO A 310 9.99 -10.02 -17.15
C PRO A 310 10.45 -11.35 -16.56
#